data_AF-A0A847MXE4-F1
#
_entry.id   AF-A0A847MXE4-F1
#
_cell.length_a   1.000
_cell.length_b   1.000
_cell.length_c   1.000
_cell.angle_alpha   90.00
_cell.angle_beta   90.00
_cell.angle_gamma   90.00
#
_symmetry.space_group_name_H-M   'P 1'
#
loop_
_entity.id
_entity.type
_entity.pdbx_description
1 polymer ?
#
loop_
_entity_poly.entity_id
_entity_poly.type
_entity_poly.pdbx_seq_one_letter_code
_entity_poly.pdbx_strand_id
1 'polypeptide(L)'
;MADQAQGRDSFISRLQACMDAKSWDLTVDESGGFNEPFSSEEEMMRASDDGQDCLAEQGIDVSALEKPLTEADLSVMYTQDVDTYECLVAQGVEMERTPPGVDLYVEAGLSGQAGAPLPDPWWPYGDQAIMSMPQGEVEQLRQVCPERWVFAGTS
;
A
#
# COMPACT_ATOMS: atom_id res chain seq x y z
N MET A 1 -8.39 20.01 1.97
CA MET A 1 -8.11 19.25 3.20
C MET A 1 -9.37 18.68 3.88
N ALA A 2 -10.59 19.21 3.65
CA ALA A 2 -11.82 18.61 4.18
C ALA A 2 -12.38 17.46 3.31
N ASP A 3 -12.20 17.53 1.98
CA ASP A 3 -12.81 16.57 1.05
C ASP A 3 -12.12 15.19 1.05
N GLN A 4 -10.82 15.13 1.37
CA GLN A 4 -10.05 13.87 1.42
C GLN A 4 -10.40 13.03 2.66
N ALA A 5 -10.55 13.66 3.84
CA ALA A 5 -10.97 12.97 5.05
C ALA A 5 -12.41 12.43 4.94
N GLN A 6 -13.31 13.23 4.35
CA GLN A 6 -14.69 12.79 4.10
C GLN A 6 -14.77 11.64 3.10
N GLY A 7 -13.95 11.67 2.04
CA GLY A 7 -13.87 10.56 1.09
C GLY A 7 -13.44 9.25 1.77
N ARG A 8 -12.40 9.32 2.60
CA ARG A 8 -11.85 8.17 3.34
C ARG A 8 -12.84 7.61 4.36
N ASP A 9 -13.44 8.46 5.19
CA ASP A 9 -14.41 8.01 6.20
C ASP A 9 -15.66 7.39 5.55
N SER A 10 -16.09 7.93 4.40
CA SER A 10 -17.21 7.37 3.62
C SER A 10 -16.87 6.02 2.99
N PHE A 11 -15.61 5.81 2.63
CA PHE A 11 -15.12 4.57 2.04
C PHE A 11 -15.05 3.46 3.11
N ILE A 12 -14.38 3.72 4.23
CA ILE A 12 -14.28 2.76 5.35
C ILE A 12 -15.66 2.38 5.87
N SER A 13 -16.56 3.36 6.05
CA SER A 13 -17.91 3.09 6.55
C SER A 13 -18.74 2.22 5.60
N ARG A 14 -18.57 2.39 4.29
CA ARG A 14 -19.28 1.58 3.28
C ARG A 14 -18.72 0.16 3.20
N LEU A 15 -17.40 0.01 3.26
CA LEU A 15 -16.75 -1.29 3.28
C LEU A 15 -17.11 -2.08 4.55
N GLN A 16 -17.05 -1.42 5.73
CA GLN A 16 -17.47 -2.03 7.00
C GLN A 16 -18.93 -2.49 6.94
N ALA A 17 -19.85 -1.65 6.47
CA ALA A 17 -21.27 -2.00 6.38
C ALA A 17 -21.53 -3.18 5.45
N CYS A 18 -20.78 -3.31 4.35
CA CYS A 18 -20.91 -4.45 3.45
C CYS A 18 -20.39 -5.75 4.08
N MET A 19 -19.25 -5.69 4.77
CA MET A 19 -18.70 -6.84 5.48
C MET A 19 -19.58 -7.30 6.64
N ASP A 20 -20.16 -6.36 7.39
CA ASP A 20 -21.16 -6.65 8.43
C ASP A 20 -22.39 -7.36 7.83
N ALA A 21 -22.86 -6.93 6.66
CA ALA A 21 -23.98 -7.55 5.96
C ALA A 21 -23.67 -8.98 5.48
N LYS A 22 -22.40 -9.25 5.17
CA LYS A 22 -21.87 -10.60 4.86
C LYS A 22 -21.56 -11.43 6.13
N SER A 23 -21.91 -10.92 7.31
CA SER A 23 -21.75 -11.60 8.62
C SER A 23 -20.30 -11.77 9.07
N TRP A 24 -19.40 -10.91 8.61
CA TRP A 24 -18.05 -10.82 9.14
C TRP A 24 -18.01 -9.99 10.43
N ASP A 25 -17.35 -10.50 11.46
CA ASP A 25 -17.04 -9.77 12.70
C ASP A 25 -15.59 -9.25 12.63
N LEU A 26 -15.30 -8.47 11.58
CA LEU A 26 -13.98 -7.91 11.30
C LEU A 26 -14.05 -6.39 11.36
N THR A 27 -13.00 -5.75 11.87
CA THR A 27 -12.89 -4.29 11.82
C THR A 27 -12.07 -3.88 10.61
N VAL A 28 -12.65 -3.04 9.75
CA VAL A 28 -11.94 -2.40 8.65
C VAL A 28 -11.04 -1.29 9.21
N ASP A 29 -9.76 -1.33 8.89
CA ASP A 29 -8.80 -0.31 9.28
C ASP A 29 -8.84 0.93 8.38
N GLU A 30 -8.03 1.95 8.70
CA GLU A 30 -8.02 3.21 7.92
C GLU A 30 -7.47 3.08 6.49
N SER A 31 -6.87 1.94 6.15
CA SER A 31 -6.38 1.59 4.82
C SER A 31 -7.36 0.76 4.00
N GLY A 32 -8.50 0.35 4.59
CA GLY A 32 -9.44 -0.59 3.98
C GLY A 32 -9.04 -2.06 4.14
N GLY A 33 -8.03 -2.35 4.97
CA GLY A 33 -7.63 -3.69 5.38
C GLY A 33 -8.48 -4.20 6.54
N PHE A 34 -8.29 -5.47 6.90
CA PHE A 34 -9.00 -6.11 8.01
C PHE A 34 -8.06 -6.34 9.19
N ASN A 35 -8.43 -5.85 10.37
CA ASN A 35 -7.72 -6.16 11.59
C ASN A 35 -8.10 -7.54 12.14
N GLU A 36 -7.08 -8.28 12.56
CA GLU A 36 -7.11 -9.60 13.21
C GLU A 36 -8.09 -9.71 14.40
N PRO A 37 -8.53 -10.93 14.78
CA PRO A 37 -7.93 -12.23 14.39
C PRO A 37 -8.75 -13.10 13.43
N PHE A 38 -8.07 -13.63 12.42
CA PHE A 38 -8.54 -14.77 11.63
C PHE A 38 -8.14 -16.09 12.31
N SER A 39 -9.03 -17.09 12.27
CA SER A 39 -8.78 -18.43 12.80
C SER A 39 -7.99 -19.33 11.86
N SER A 40 -7.89 -18.97 10.58
CA SER A 40 -7.13 -19.71 9.55
C SER A 40 -6.84 -18.86 8.30
N GLU A 41 -5.87 -19.29 7.51
CA GLU A 41 -5.57 -18.71 6.19
C GLU A 41 -6.76 -18.83 5.23
N GLU A 42 -7.54 -19.92 5.31
CA GLU A 42 -8.76 -20.09 4.53
C GLU A 42 -9.84 -19.06 4.89
N GLU A 43 -9.99 -18.74 6.17
CA GLU A 43 -10.90 -17.68 6.62
C GLU A 43 -10.43 -16.30 6.15
N MET A 44 -9.13 -16.02 6.23
CA MET A 44 -8.54 -14.79 5.72
C MET A 44 -8.77 -14.63 4.21
N MET A 45 -8.59 -15.70 3.42
CA MET A 45 -8.87 -15.67 1.98
C MET A 45 -10.35 -15.39 1.70
N ARG A 46 -11.28 -16.06 2.41
CA ARG A 46 -12.73 -15.79 2.24
C ARG A 46 -13.10 -14.35 2.60
N ALA A 47 -12.51 -13.80 3.66
CA ALA A 47 -12.74 -12.40 4.04
C ALA A 47 -12.20 -11.42 3.00
N SER A 48 -11.05 -11.75 2.40
CA SER A 48 -10.49 -10.98 1.29
C SER A 48 -11.41 -11.00 0.06
N ASP A 49 -11.90 -12.19 -0.34
CA ASP A 49 -12.81 -12.33 -1.49
C ASP A 49 -14.12 -11.55 -1.27
N ASP A 50 -14.72 -11.67 -0.07
CA ASP A 50 -15.92 -10.93 0.29
C ASP A 50 -15.67 -9.41 0.35
N GLY A 51 -14.48 -8.99 0.79
CA GLY A 51 -14.04 -7.61 0.76
C GLY A 51 -13.91 -7.06 -0.66
N GLN A 52 -13.36 -7.86 -1.58
CA GLN A 52 -13.26 -7.49 -2.99
C GLN A 52 -14.64 -7.35 -3.64
N ASP A 53 -15.58 -8.24 -3.35
CA ASP A 53 -16.98 -8.11 -3.77
C ASP A 53 -17.57 -6.79 -3.28
N CYS A 54 -17.36 -6.45 -1.99
CA CYS A 54 -17.83 -5.21 -1.39
C CYS A 54 -17.23 -3.95 -2.04
N LEU A 55 -16.00 -4.03 -2.55
CA LEU A 55 -15.35 -2.95 -3.29
C LEU A 55 -15.91 -2.84 -4.72
N ALA A 56 -16.14 -3.97 -5.38
CA ALA A 56 -16.75 -4.02 -6.70
C ALA A 56 -18.19 -3.45 -6.70
N GLU A 57 -18.98 -3.74 -5.66
CA GLU A 57 -20.32 -3.15 -5.46
C GLU A 57 -20.30 -1.62 -5.33
N GLN A 58 -19.18 -1.06 -4.86
CA GLN A 58 -18.94 0.38 -4.76
C GLN A 58 -18.36 0.99 -6.03
N GLY A 59 -18.19 0.20 -7.08
CA GLY A 59 -17.61 0.61 -8.36
C GLY A 59 -16.07 0.67 -8.35
N ILE A 60 -15.42 0.11 -7.34
CA ILE A 60 -13.96 0.04 -7.25
C ILE A 60 -13.51 -1.27 -7.89
N ASP A 61 -12.82 -1.18 -9.02
CA ASP A 61 -12.29 -2.34 -9.72
C ASP A 61 -10.96 -2.80 -9.09
N VAL A 62 -11.06 -3.70 -8.12
CA VAL A 62 -9.91 -4.33 -7.48
C VAL A 62 -9.25 -5.42 -8.34
N SER A 63 -9.86 -5.83 -9.46
CA SER A 63 -9.23 -6.81 -10.37
C SER A 63 -7.95 -6.25 -11.03
N ALA A 64 -7.80 -4.92 -11.02
CA ALA A 64 -6.56 -4.26 -11.40
C ALA A 64 -5.41 -4.55 -10.42
N LEU A 65 -5.71 -4.80 -9.14
CA LEU A 65 -4.74 -5.17 -8.11
C LEU A 65 -4.32 -6.65 -8.20
N GLU A 66 -5.14 -7.49 -8.84
CA GLU A 66 -4.87 -8.93 -9.03
C GLU A 66 -4.06 -9.23 -10.30
N LYS A 67 -3.93 -8.26 -11.20
CA LYS A 67 -3.12 -8.42 -12.40
C LYS A 67 -1.64 -8.38 -12.02
N PRO A 68 -0.84 -9.36 -12.49
CA PRO A 68 0.61 -9.27 -12.35
C PRO A 68 1.12 -7.94 -12.92
N LEU A 69 1.92 -7.23 -12.13
CA LEU A 69 2.61 -6.02 -12.56
C LEU A 69 3.56 -6.38 -13.69
N THR A 70 3.48 -5.61 -14.77
CA THR A 70 4.41 -5.69 -15.88
C THR A 70 5.72 -4.97 -15.56
N GLU A 71 6.75 -5.20 -16.37
CA GLU A 71 7.99 -4.43 -16.33
C GLU A 71 7.74 -2.92 -16.52
N ALA A 72 6.77 -2.55 -17.34
CA ALA A 72 6.38 -1.16 -17.54
C ALA A 72 5.76 -0.56 -16.26
N ASP A 73 4.89 -1.31 -15.58
CA ASP A 73 4.29 -0.87 -14.31
C ASP A 73 5.37 -0.67 -13.24
N LEU A 74 6.29 -1.63 -13.12
CA LEU A 74 7.41 -1.58 -12.18
C LEU A 74 8.39 -0.43 -12.49
N SER A 75 8.58 -0.07 -13.76
CA SER A 75 9.43 1.06 -14.15
C SER A 75 8.79 2.41 -13.80
N VAL A 76 7.47 2.54 -13.96
CA VAL A 76 6.72 3.73 -13.53
C VAL A 76 6.78 3.86 -12.01
N MET A 77 6.55 2.76 -11.32
CA MET A 77 6.65 2.66 -9.87
C MET A 77 8.05 3.06 -9.36
N TYR A 78 9.11 2.59 -10.00
CA TYR A 78 10.48 2.98 -9.67
C TYR A 78 10.70 4.49 -9.77
N THR A 79 10.16 5.13 -10.82
CA THR A 79 10.26 6.58 -11.00
C THR A 79 9.60 7.33 -9.83
N GLN A 80 8.41 6.89 -9.42
CA GLN A 80 7.70 7.47 -8.27
C GLN A 80 8.49 7.28 -6.96
N ASP A 81 9.05 6.09 -6.73
CA ASP A 81 9.85 5.83 -5.54
C ASP A 81 11.15 6.67 -5.52
N VAL A 82 11.77 6.91 -6.68
CA VAL A 82 12.93 7.82 -6.80
C VAL A 82 12.52 9.26 -6.50
N ASP A 83 11.38 9.73 -7.02
CA ASP A 83 10.88 11.09 -6.72
C ASP A 83 10.63 11.26 -5.21
N THR A 84 10.03 10.24 -4.55
CA THR A 84 9.84 10.23 -3.09
C THR A 84 11.18 10.23 -2.35
N TYR A 85 12.15 9.43 -2.80
CA TYR A 85 13.51 9.42 -2.24
C TYR A 85 14.17 10.80 -2.31
N GLU A 86 14.14 11.44 -3.47
CA GLU A 86 14.72 12.77 -3.66
C GLU A 86 14.05 13.83 -2.78
N CYS A 87 12.72 13.74 -2.62
CA CYS A 87 11.98 14.59 -1.70
C CYS A 87 12.45 14.40 -0.26
N LEU A 88 12.62 13.16 0.21
CA LEU A 88 13.07 12.85 1.57
C LEU A 88 14.48 13.39 1.83
N VAL A 89 15.40 13.21 0.88
CA VAL A 89 16.75 13.79 0.95
C VAL A 89 16.68 15.31 1.01
N ALA A 90 15.80 15.96 0.24
CA ALA A 90 15.59 17.40 0.28
C ALA A 90 14.97 17.90 1.60
N GLN A 91 14.20 17.06 2.31
CA GLN A 91 13.73 17.33 3.68
C GLN A 91 14.84 17.16 4.73
N GLY A 92 16.04 16.75 4.33
CA GLY A 92 17.19 16.57 5.22
C GLY A 92 17.27 15.19 5.86
N VAL A 93 16.54 14.20 5.34
CA VAL A 93 16.66 12.81 5.79
C VAL A 93 17.97 12.22 5.26
N GLU A 94 18.82 11.74 6.17
CA GLU A 94 20.06 11.04 5.84
C GLU A 94 19.75 9.57 5.54
N MET A 95 19.34 9.29 4.29
CA MET A 95 19.00 7.94 3.83
C MET A 95 20.21 7.01 3.86
N GLU A 96 20.05 5.78 4.36
CA GLU A 96 21.13 4.77 4.41
C GLU A 96 21.29 4.00 3.09
N ARG A 97 20.19 3.80 2.35
CA ARG A 97 20.13 3.10 1.07
C ARG A 97 19.94 4.12 -0.04
N THR A 98 20.59 3.87 -1.18
CA THR A 98 20.35 4.62 -2.43
C THR A 98 19.43 3.81 -3.34
N PRO A 99 18.67 4.45 -4.24
CA PRO A 99 17.88 3.74 -5.23
C PRO A 99 18.75 2.77 -6.03
N PRO A 100 18.34 1.48 -6.17
CA PRO A 100 19.01 0.57 -7.09
C PRO A 100 18.81 1.06 -8.53
N GLY A 101 19.52 0.48 -9.50
CA GLY A 101 19.19 0.71 -10.90
C GLY A 101 17.78 0.19 -11.24
N VAL A 102 17.11 0.81 -12.20
CA VAL A 102 15.74 0.42 -12.63
C VAL A 102 15.63 -1.06 -12.98
N ASP A 103 16.62 -1.62 -13.67
CA ASP A 103 16.63 -3.05 -14.06
C ASP A 103 16.59 -3.97 -12.83
N LEU A 104 17.36 -3.64 -11.78
CA LEU A 104 17.39 -4.42 -10.54
C LEU A 104 16.09 -4.30 -9.75
N TYR A 105 15.48 -3.11 -9.76
CA TYR A 105 14.17 -2.90 -9.14
C TYR A 105 13.08 -3.72 -9.84
N VAL A 106 13.06 -3.67 -11.18
CA VAL A 106 12.11 -4.44 -12.00
C VAL A 106 12.32 -5.95 -11.81
N GLU A 107 13.56 -6.43 -11.86
CA GLU A 107 13.88 -7.84 -11.68
C GLU A 107 13.42 -8.34 -10.30
N ALA A 108 13.64 -7.56 -9.25
CA ALA A 108 13.13 -7.85 -7.91
C ALA A 108 11.59 -7.85 -7.88
N GLY A 109 10.94 -6.85 -8.48
CA GLY A 109 9.47 -6.79 -8.53
C GLY A 109 8.84 -7.99 -9.26
N LEU A 110 9.41 -8.42 -10.38
CA LEU A 110 8.94 -9.60 -11.12
C LEU A 110 9.23 -10.91 -10.36
N SER A 111 10.39 -11.01 -9.73
CA SER A 111 10.76 -12.20 -8.94
C SER A 111 9.85 -12.38 -7.72
N GLY A 112 9.48 -11.29 -7.05
CA GLY A 112 8.57 -11.32 -5.91
C GLY A 112 7.18 -11.83 -6.28
N GLN A 113 6.66 -11.40 -7.44
CA GLN A 113 5.38 -11.88 -7.96
C GLN A 113 5.40 -13.37 -8.31
N ALA A 114 6.56 -13.91 -8.68
CA ALA A 114 6.74 -15.34 -8.92
C ALA A 114 6.88 -16.17 -7.63
N GLY A 115 6.73 -15.55 -6.45
CA GLY A 115 6.88 -16.20 -5.15
C GLY A 115 8.33 -16.53 -4.79
N ALA A 116 9.30 -15.92 -5.48
CA ALA A 116 10.71 -16.06 -5.12
C ALA A 116 10.99 -15.26 -3.84
N PRO A 117 11.84 -15.76 -2.92
CA PRO A 117 12.29 -14.96 -1.79
C PRO A 117 12.98 -13.69 -2.29
N LEU A 118 12.44 -12.54 -1.90
CA LEU A 118 13.10 -11.26 -2.17
C LEU A 118 14.04 -10.93 -1.01
N PRO A 119 15.37 -10.94 -1.21
CA PRO A 119 16.26 -10.40 -0.22
C PRO A 119 16.09 -8.88 -0.19
N ASP A 120 15.32 -8.40 0.78
CA ASP A 120 15.14 -6.98 1.13
C ASP A 120 14.62 -6.10 -0.04
N PRO A 121 13.29 -5.98 -0.22
CA PRO A 121 12.74 -5.09 -1.23
C PRO A 121 13.19 -3.64 -0.96
N TRP A 122 13.60 -2.93 -2.01
CA TRP A 122 13.92 -1.52 -1.86
C TRP A 122 12.67 -0.65 -1.99
N TRP A 123 12.46 0.23 -1.02
CA TRP A 123 11.54 1.36 -1.11
C TRP A 123 12.00 2.47 -0.16
N PRO A 124 11.64 3.75 -0.43
CA PRO A 124 12.18 4.89 0.31
C PRO A 124 11.88 4.83 1.82
N TYR A 125 10.61 4.64 2.19
CA TYR A 125 10.18 4.59 3.60
C TYR A 125 10.57 3.32 4.36
N GLY A 126 11.20 2.35 3.68
CA GLY A 126 11.73 1.13 4.27
C GLY A 126 13.20 1.29 4.65
N ASP A 127 13.76 2.47 4.41
CA ASP A 127 15.10 2.80 4.86
C ASP A 127 15.19 2.84 6.38
N GLN A 128 16.27 2.30 6.94
CA GLN A 128 16.47 2.24 8.38
C GLN A 128 16.50 3.63 9.03
N ALA A 129 16.98 4.65 8.30
CA ALA A 129 16.94 6.04 8.77
C ALA A 129 15.52 6.51 9.06
N ILE A 130 14.54 6.10 8.22
CA ILE A 130 13.13 6.44 8.39
C ILE A 130 12.46 5.52 9.39
N MET A 131 12.72 4.21 9.33
CA MET A 131 12.12 3.23 10.25
C MET A 131 12.53 3.46 11.72
N SER A 132 13.66 4.13 11.95
CA SER A 132 14.12 4.48 13.30
C SER A 132 13.55 5.81 13.81
N MET A 133 12.86 6.58 12.96
CA MET A 133 12.24 7.85 13.36
C MET A 133 10.98 7.64 14.21
N PRO A 134 10.63 8.60 15.08
CA PRO A 134 9.34 8.62 15.74
C PRO A 134 8.19 8.64 14.72
N GLN A 135 7.14 7.84 14.96
CA GLN A 135 6.00 7.71 14.04
C GLN A 135 5.40 9.06 13.62
N GLY A 136 5.25 10.01 14.55
CA GLY A 136 4.68 11.34 14.24
C GLY A 136 5.56 12.20 13.32
N GLU A 137 6.86 11.94 13.23
CA GLU A 137 7.76 12.59 12.27
C GLU A 137 7.62 11.94 10.89
N VAL A 138 7.52 10.61 10.84
CA VAL A 138 7.27 9.86 9.60
C VAL A 138 5.94 10.27 8.96
N GLU A 139 4.89 10.44 9.77
CA GLU A 139 3.58 10.91 9.29
C GLU A 139 3.65 12.32 8.69
N GLN A 140 4.43 13.23 9.28
CA GLN A 140 4.65 14.57 8.72
C GLN A 140 5.42 14.49 7.40
N LEU A 141 6.45 13.64 7.32
CA LEU A 141 7.18 13.41 6.08
C LEU A 141 6.23 12.88 5.00
N ARG A 142 5.35 11.93 5.32
CA ARG A 142 4.37 11.36 4.35
C ARG A 142 3.41 12.42 3.78
N GLN A 143 3.14 13.50 4.50
CA GLN A 143 2.34 14.61 3.97
C GLN A 143 3.08 15.47 2.95
N VAL A 144 4.42 15.49 3.01
CA VAL A 144 5.28 16.30 2.13
C VAL A 144 5.86 15.47 0.98
N CYS A 145 6.28 14.25 1.28
CA CYS A 145 6.90 13.28 0.39
C CYS A 145 6.05 11.99 0.36
N PRO A 146 4.90 11.99 -0.32
CA PRO A 146 3.97 10.87 -0.27
C PRO A 146 4.57 9.58 -0.86
N GLU A 147 4.23 8.44 -0.26
CA GLU A 147 4.54 7.11 -0.80
C GLU A 147 3.59 6.77 -1.96
N ARG A 148 4.07 6.00 -2.96
CA ARG A 148 3.24 5.57 -4.10
C ARG A 148 1.99 4.78 -3.68
N TRP A 149 2.09 3.92 -2.67
CA TRP A 149 0.98 3.04 -2.24
C TRP A 149 -0.04 3.74 -1.37
N VAL A 150 0.28 4.91 -0.83
CA VAL A 150 -0.73 5.75 -0.14
C VAL A 150 -1.83 6.18 -1.12
N PHE A 151 -1.62 6.02 -2.44
CA PHE A 151 -2.62 6.24 -3.49
C PHE A 151 -3.38 4.99 -3.96
N ALA A 152 -3.04 3.78 -3.51
CA ALA A 152 -3.73 2.54 -3.93
C ALA A 152 -5.19 2.44 -3.41
N GLY A 153 -5.62 3.37 -2.54
CA GLY A 153 -7.01 3.52 -2.09
C GLY A 153 -7.73 4.77 -2.62
N THR A 154 -7.22 5.45 -3.66
CA THR A 154 -7.77 6.77 -4.08
C THR A 154 -7.86 7.02 -5.60
N SER A 155 -8.16 6.00 -6.41
CA SER A 155 -8.63 6.21 -7.78
C SER A 155 -9.99 5.61 -8.02
#